data_AF-A0A1D4KYG8-F1
#
_entry.id   AF-A0A1D4KYG8-F1
#
_cell.length_a   1.000
_cell.length_b   1.000
_cell.length_c   1.000
_cell.angle_alpha   90.00
_cell.angle_beta   90.00
_cell.angle_gamma   90.00
#
_symmetry.space_group_name_H-M   'P 1'
#
loop_
_entity.id
_entity.type
_entity.pdbx_description
1 polymer ?
#
loop_
_entity_poly.entity_id
_entity_poly.type
_entity_poly.pdbx_seq_one_letter_code
_entity_poly.pdbx_strand_id
1 'polypeptide(L)'
;MMNNDRGQSLHIPSSTPLKENNIYVATLHSVSQTNFSGEVKHQFTYEIEVNNQIVYTNRNIPKNPCANQLSIHDWLKRHSNYSMGNKTYEPYIDRKHLIFIGQYNGNYYVHDVAPLNLTGGLL
;
A
#
# COMPACT_ATOMS: atom_id res chain seq x y z
N MET A 1 17.23 -23.06 -16.27
CA MET A 1 15.86 -23.51 -15.98
C MET A 1 15.97 -24.46 -14.79
N MET A 2 15.42 -24.09 -13.64
CA MET A 2 15.55 -24.89 -12.41
C MET A 2 14.24 -25.66 -12.22
N ASN A 3 14.27 -26.95 -12.51
CA ASN A 3 13.17 -27.87 -12.19
C ASN A 3 13.30 -28.26 -10.72
N ASN A 4 12.18 -28.38 -10.01
CA ASN A 4 12.15 -29.23 -8.82
C ASN A 4 11.94 -30.69 -9.27
N ASP A 5 12.26 -31.65 -8.40
CA ASP A 5 12.32 -33.11 -8.68
C ASP A 5 10.98 -33.76 -9.09
N ARG A 6 9.96 -32.96 -9.43
CA ARG A 6 8.62 -33.39 -9.86
C ARG A 6 8.25 -32.96 -11.28
N GLY A 7 9.20 -32.44 -12.06
CA GLY A 7 9.01 -32.21 -13.50
C GLY A 7 8.02 -31.10 -13.86
N GLN A 8 7.61 -30.28 -12.90
CA GLN A 8 6.82 -29.08 -13.16
C GLN A 8 7.77 -27.89 -13.32
N SER A 9 7.74 -27.28 -14.50
CA SER A 9 8.40 -26.00 -14.72
C SER A 9 7.78 -24.98 -13.76
N LEU A 10 8.57 -24.47 -12.81
CA LEU A 10 8.17 -23.35 -11.96
C LEU A 10 8.06 -22.12 -12.86
N HIS A 11 6.88 -21.92 -13.43
CA HIS A 11 6.59 -20.72 -14.20
C HIS A 11 6.52 -19.56 -13.21
N ILE A 12 7.61 -18.79 -13.11
CA ILE A 12 7.59 -17.51 -12.43
C ILE A 12 6.77 -16.59 -13.35
N PRO A 13 5.57 -16.14 -12.95
CA PRO A 13 4.81 -15.23 -13.79
C PRO A 13 5.64 -13.97 -14.06
N SER A 14 5.80 -13.66 -15.34
CA SER A 14 6.66 -12.56 -15.82
C SER A 14 6.07 -11.17 -15.59
N SER A 15 4.81 -11.09 -15.18
CA SER A 15 4.13 -9.83 -14.85
C SER A 15 3.79 -9.79 -13.38
N THR A 16 4.00 -8.63 -12.77
CA THR A 16 3.39 -8.29 -11.48
C THR A 16 1.88 -8.55 -11.58
N PRO A 17 1.27 -9.27 -10.63
CA PRO A 17 -0.16 -9.59 -10.69
C PRO A 17 -1.06 -8.35 -10.47
N LEU A 18 -0.46 -7.23 -10.04
CA LEU A 18 -1.13 -5.94 -9.94
C LEU A 18 -1.34 -5.31 -11.31
N LYS A 19 -2.48 -4.65 -11.46
CA LYS A 19 -2.86 -3.86 -12.63
C LYS A 19 -3.17 -2.44 -12.19
N GLU A 20 -2.74 -1.48 -12.99
CA GLU A 20 -3.12 -0.08 -12.81
C GLU A 20 -4.65 0.07 -12.91
N ASN A 21 -5.21 1.08 -12.25
CA ASN A 21 -6.63 1.43 -12.28
C ASN A 21 -7.55 0.34 -11.71
N ASN A 22 -7.01 -0.54 -10.86
CA ASN A 22 -7.76 -1.57 -10.16
C ASN A 22 -7.76 -1.31 -8.66
N ILE A 23 -8.82 -1.80 -8.01
CA ILE A 23 -8.99 -1.76 -6.56
C ILE A 23 -8.70 -3.14 -5.99
N TYR A 24 -7.93 -3.19 -4.91
CA TYR A 24 -7.59 -4.42 -4.20
C TYR A 24 -7.91 -4.29 -2.72
N VAL A 25 -8.25 -5.40 -2.08
CA VAL A 25 -8.24 -5.49 -0.62
C VAL A 25 -6.80 -5.73 -0.19
N ALA A 26 -6.29 -4.90 0.71
CA ALA A 26 -4.93 -4.95 1.20
C ALA A 26 -4.84 -4.76 2.70
N THR A 27 -3.86 -5.38 3.33
CA THR A 27 -3.56 -5.20 4.75
C THR A 27 -2.47 -4.14 4.90
N LEU A 28 -2.64 -3.17 5.80
CA LEU A 28 -1.55 -2.25 6.13
C LEU A 28 -0.49 -3.00 6.95
N HIS A 29 0.65 -3.29 6.32
CA HIS A 29 1.71 -4.12 6.89
C HIS A 29 2.63 -3.31 7.79
N SER A 30 3.06 -2.12 7.35
CA SER A 30 3.96 -1.28 8.15
C SER A 30 3.87 0.20 7.75
N VAL A 31 4.32 1.05 8.67
CA VAL A 31 4.55 2.48 8.40
C VAL A 31 5.93 2.88 8.89
N SER A 32 6.77 3.40 8.00
CA SER A 32 8.13 3.83 8.32
C SER A 32 8.38 5.27 7.87
N GLN A 33 9.38 5.94 8.47
CA GLN A 33 9.90 7.20 7.94
C GLN A 33 11.12 6.89 7.06
N THR A 34 11.04 7.27 5.79
CA THR A 34 12.14 7.11 4.83
C THR A 34 12.62 8.48 4.37
N ASN A 35 13.93 8.62 4.14
CA ASN A 35 14.49 9.82 3.52
C ASN A 35 14.80 9.49 2.06
N PHE A 36 14.09 10.13 1.14
CA PHE A 36 14.33 9.97 -0.29
C PHE A 36 14.79 11.31 -0.86
N SER A 37 16.05 11.38 -1.30
CA SER A 37 16.65 12.58 -1.90
C SER A 37 16.50 13.86 -1.06
N GLY A 38 16.60 13.74 0.27
CA GLY A 38 16.47 14.86 1.21
C GLY A 38 15.04 15.15 1.65
N GLU A 39 14.04 14.47 1.11
CA GLU A 39 12.64 14.60 1.50
C GLU A 39 12.25 13.44 2.43
N VAL A 40 11.94 13.75 3.70
CA VAL A 40 11.43 12.75 4.66
C VAL A 40 9.97 12.44 4.32
N LYS A 41 9.66 11.16 4.15
CA LYS A 41 8.33 10.66 3.80
C LYS A 41 7.86 9.63 4.83
N HIS A 42 6.56 9.63 5.11
CA HIS A 42 5.87 8.49 5.68
C HIS A 42 5.60 7.49 4.56
N GLN A 43 6.21 6.31 4.65
CA GLN A 43 5.96 5.20 3.74
C GLN A 43 5.01 4.22 4.41
N PHE A 44 3.84 4.03 3.82
CA PHE A 44 2.86 3.01 4.19
C PHE A 44 3.02 1.84 3.24
N THR A 45 3.30 0.65 3.77
CA THR A 45 3.43 -0.58 3.00
C THR A 45 2.19 -1.41 3.14
N TYR A 46 1.62 -1.79 2.00
CA TYR A 46 0.41 -2.60 1.91
C TYR A 46 0.74 -3.97 1.35
N GLU A 47 0.23 -5.00 2.03
CA GLU A 47 0.28 -6.40 1.60
C GLU A 47 -1.03 -6.74 0.86
N ILE A 48 -0.91 -7.32 -0.33
CA ILE A 48 -2.03 -7.70 -1.18
C ILE A 48 -1.89 -9.17 -1.54
N GLU A 49 -2.94 -9.94 -1.35
CA GLU A 49 -3.04 -11.30 -1.88
C GLU A 49 -3.80 -11.26 -3.22
N VAL A 50 -3.13 -11.64 -4.30
CA VAL A 50 -3.71 -11.69 -5.65
C VAL A 50 -3.21 -12.94 -6.38
N ASN A 51 -4.12 -13.73 -6.94
CA ASN A 51 -3.80 -14.99 -7.63
C ASN A 51 -2.91 -15.93 -6.78
N ASN A 52 -3.20 -16.06 -5.48
CA ASN A 52 -2.42 -16.83 -4.51
C ASN A 52 -0.95 -16.37 -4.37
N GLN A 53 -0.67 -15.11 -4.69
CA GLN A 53 0.63 -14.47 -4.51
C GLN A 53 0.51 -13.27 -3.60
N ILE A 54 1.45 -13.15 -2.66
CA ILE A 54 1.59 -11.97 -1.82
C ILE A 54 2.46 -10.96 -2.55
N VAL A 55 1.95 -9.74 -2.71
CA VAL A 55 2.68 -8.61 -3.28
C VAL A 55 2.62 -7.41 -2.34
N TYR A 56 3.71 -6.64 -2.33
CA TYR A 56 3.83 -5.44 -1.50
C TYR A 56 3.86 -4.21 -2.40
N THR A 57 3.14 -3.17 -2.00
CA THR A 57 3.17 -1.86 -2.65
C THR A 57 3.12 -0.75 -1.61
N ASN A 58 3.51 0.46 -2.00
CA ASN A 58 3.73 1.55 -1.08
C ASN A 58 2.90 2.79 -1.41
N ARG A 59 2.47 3.50 -0.38
CA ARG A 59 2.11 4.92 -0.44
C ARG A 59 3.20 5.73 0.25
N ASN A 60 3.78 6.70 -0.45
CA ASN A 60 4.72 7.65 0.16
C ASN A 60 4.04 9.01 0.31
N ILE A 61 4.06 9.56 1.52
CA ILE A 61 3.48 10.87 1.84
C ILE A 61 4.57 11.76 2.43
N PRO A 62 4.84 12.94 1.86
CA PRO A 62 5.81 13.87 2.41
C PRO A 62 5.48 14.27 3.85
N LYS A 63 6.50 14.28 4.72
CA LYS A 63 6.37 14.84 6.07
C LYS A 63 6.21 16.36 6.02
N ASN A 64 6.95 17.00 5.13
CA ASN A 64 6.90 18.44 4.86
C ASN A 64 6.48 18.64 3.39
N PRO A 65 5.18 18.68 3.08
CA PRO A 65 4.69 18.83 1.71
C PRO A 65 4.96 20.24 1.16
N CYS A 66 5.32 20.32 -0.11
CA CYS A 66 5.24 21.55 -0.90
C CYS A 66 3.78 21.92 -1.19
N ALA A 67 3.52 23.14 -1.67
CA ALA A 67 2.16 23.70 -1.86
C ALA A 67 1.18 22.82 -2.68
N ASN A 68 1.68 21.95 -3.57
CA ASN A 68 0.87 21.07 -4.41
C ASN A 68 0.84 19.61 -3.93
N GLN A 69 1.44 19.30 -2.79
CA GLN A 69 1.49 17.95 -2.23
C GLN A 69 0.48 17.82 -1.10
N LEU A 70 -0.16 16.66 -1.04
CA LEU A 70 -1.05 16.31 0.06
C LEU A 70 -0.24 16.11 1.34
N SER A 71 -0.58 16.85 2.40
CA SER A 71 0.05 16.64 3.71
C SER A 71 -0.39 15.31 4.31
N ILE A 72 0.43 14.74 5.20
CA ILE A 72 0.03 13.57 5.98
C ILE A 72 -1.25 13.82 6.78
N HIS A 73 -1.40 15.02 7.33
CA HIS A 73 -2.58 15.40 8.08
C HIS A 73 -3.84 15.44 7.20
N ASP A 74 -3.75 16.02 6.00
CA ASP A 74 -4.89 16.08 5.07
C ASP A 74 -5.22 14.70 4.49
N TRP A 75 -4.21 13.87 4.28
CA TRP A 75 -4.42 12.47 3.91
C TRP A 75 -5.16 11.75 5.02
N LEU A 76 -4.70 11.79 6.27
CA LEU A 76 -5.37 11.10 7.37
C LEU A 76 -6.82 11.60 7.60
N LYS A 77 -7.09 12.89 7.37
CA LYS A 77 -8.45 13.46 7.43
C LYS A 77 -9.38 12.93 6.34
N ARG A 78 -8.88 12.72 5.12
CA ARG A 78 -9.69 12.28 3.97
C ARG A 78 -10.01 10.79 4.00
N HIS A 79 -9.26 9.99 4.76
CA HIS A 79 -9.43 8.54 4.86
C HIS A 79 -9.90 8.14 6.28
N SER A 80 -10.86 8.90 6.80
CA SER A 80 -11.32 8.93 8.19
C SER A 80 -11.64 7.54 8.76
N ASN A 81 -10.68 6.99 9.49
CA ASN A 81 -10.83 6.60 10.91
C ASN A 81 -9.48 6.65 11.65
N TYR A 82 -8.53 7.44 11.15
CA TYR A 82 -7.33 7.76 11.90
C TYR A 82 -7.68 8.75 13.03
N SER A 83 -7.69 8.30 14.29
CA SER A 83 -7.68 9.18 15.46
C SER A 83 -6.51 10.15 15.29
N MET A 84 -6.80 11.43 15.11
CA MET A 84 -5.78 12.49 15.10
C MET A 84 -5.00 12.56 16.42
N GLY A 85 -5.44 11.86 17.47
CA GLY A 85 -4.74 11.73 18.75
C GLY A 85 -3.71 10.60 18.81
N ASN A 86 -3.64 9.71 17.80
CA ASN A 86 -2.67 8.63 17.81
C ASN A 86 -1.30 9.17 17.38
N LYS A 87 -0.35 9.15 18.33
CA LYS A 87 1.06 9.52 18.07
C LYS A 87 1.77 8.55 17.11
N THR A 88 1.21 7.35 16.93
CA THR A 88 1.77 6.25 16.12
C THR A 88 0.70 5.60 15.25
N TYR A 89 1.13 4.91 14.20
CA TYR A 89 0.25 4.20 13.26
C TYR A 89 -0.08 2.76 13.71
N GLU A 90 0.44 2.31 14.85
CA GLU A 90 0.26 0.96 15.41
C GLU A 90 -1.19 0.47 15.37
N PRO A 91 -2.22 1.27 15.75
CA PRO A 91 -3.58 0.77 15.77
C PRO A 91 -4.16 0.41 14.40
N TYR A 92 -3.51 0.83 13.31
CA TYR A 92 -3.95 0.62 11.92
C TYR A 92 -3.18 -0.51 11.23
N ILE A 93 -2.09 -0.98 11.82
CA ILE A 93 -1.37 -2.16 11.35
C ILE A 93 -2.31 -3.36 11.40
N ASP A 94 -2.16 -4.26 10.44
CA ASP A 94 -2.98 -5.46 10.23
C ASP A 94 -4.45 -5.20 9.88
N ARG A 95 -4.86 -3.94 9.69
CA ARG A 95 -6.21 -3.62 9.20
C ARG A 95 -6.30 -3.72 7.69
N LYS A 96 -7.45 -4.22 7.23
CA LYS A 96 -7.80 -4.28 5.81
C LYS A 96 -8.28 -2.93 5.29
N HIS A 97 -7.90 -2.64 4.06
CA HIS A 97 -8.21 -1.43 3.31
C HIS A 97 -8.57 -1.81 1.87
N LEU A 98 -9.38 -1.01 1.21
CA LEU A 98 -9.41 -0.97 -0.26
C LEU A 98 -8.33 0.01 -0.71
N ILE A 99 -7.48 -0.42 -1.64
CA ILE A 99 -6.45 0.42 -2.22
C ILE A 99 -6.67 0.52 -3.73
N PHE A 100 -6.57 1.74 -4.24
CA PHE A 100 -6.56 2.00 -5.68
C PHE A 100 -5.12 2.08 -6.17
N ILE A 101 -4.78 1.26 -7.16
CA ILE A 101 -3.41 1.15 -7.67
C ILE A 101 -3.20 2.10 -8.85
N GLY A 102 -2.18 2.95 -8.73
CA GLY A 102 -1.63 3.73 -9.84
C GLY A 102 -0.31 3.14 -10.34
N GLN A 103 0.15 3.59 -11.50
CA GLN A 103 1.47 3.25 -12.03
C GLN A 103 2.27 4.51 -12.38
N TYR A 104 3.57 4.49 -12.08
CA TYR A 104 4.49 5.52 -12.53
C TYR A 104 5.81 4.88 -12.94
N ASN A 105 6.27 5.15 -14.17
CA ASN A 105 7.48 4.55 -14.75
C ASN A 105 7.54 3.02 -14.60
N GLY A 106 6.42 2.34 -14.83
CA GLY A 106 6.30 0.87 -14.69
C GLY A 106 6.21 0.35 -13.25
N ASN A 107 6.33 1.20 -12.24
CA ASN A 107 6.24 0.82 -10.82
C ASN A 107 4.83 1.09 -10.28
N TYR A 108 4.24 0.09 -9.63
CA TYR A 108 2.93 0.21 -9.00
C TYR A 108 3.02 0.84 -7.61
N TYR A 109 2.10 1.75 -7.33
CA TYR A 109 1.99 2.40 -6.04
C TYR A 109 0.53 2.55 -5.62
N VAL A 110 0.29 2.75 -4.32
CA VAL A 110 -1.04 3.05 -3.83
C VAL A 110 -1.37 4.49 -4.15
N HIS A 111 -2.33 4.70 -5.04
CA HIS A 111 -2.82 6.01 -5.42
C HIS A 111 -3.82 6.55 -4.41
N ASP A 112 -4.75 5.71 -3.96
CA ASP A 112 -5.77 6.07 -2.98
C ASP A 112 -6.11 4.91 -2.04
N VAL A 113 -6.72 5.19 -0.89
CA VAL A 113 -7.06 4.19 0.12
C VAL A 113 -8.42 4.46 0.77
N ALA A 114 -9.19 3.42 1.05
CA ALA A 114 -10.38 3.49 1.90
C ALA A 114 -10.31 2.42 2.99
N PRO A 115 -10.48 2.76 4.27
CA PRO A 115 -10.47 1.76 5.35
C PRO A 115 -11.71 0.85 5.27
N LEU A 116 -11.52 -0.42 5.59
CA LEU A 116 -12.62 -1.38 5.73
C LEU A 116 -12.94 -1.61 7.21
N ASN A 117 -14.21 -1.88 7.50
CA ASN A 117 -14.69 -2.26 8.82
C ASN A 117 -14.30 -3.72 9.12
N LEU A 118 -14.51 -4.16 10.35
CA LEU A 118 -14.17 -5.54 10.77
C LEU A 118 -14.89 -6.61 9.93
N THR A 119 -16.01 -6.27 9.29
CA THR A 119 -16.80 -7.16 8.42
C THR A 119 -16.45 -7.01 6.93
N GLY A 120 -15.47 -6.19 6.56
CA GLY A 120 -15.07 -5.96 5.17
C GLY A 120 -15.97 -5.00 4.38
N GLY A 121 -16.93 -4.34 5.02
CA GLY A 121 -17.66 -3.20 4.45
C GLY A 121 -16.84 -1.91 4.56
N LEU A 122 -17.17 -0.91 3.74
CA LEU A 122 -16.58 0.44 3.88
C LEU A 122 -16.92 1.01 5.26
N LEU A 123 -15.93 1.66 5.90
CA LEU A 123 -16.10 2.42 7.14
C LEU A 123 -16.58 3.84 6.87
#